data_AF-A0A2N8TBY0-F1
#
_entry.id   AF-A0A2N8TBY0-F1
#
_cell.length_a   1.000
_cell.length_b   1.000
_cell.length_c   1.000
_cell.angle_alpha   90.00
_cell.angle_beta   90.00
_cell.angle_gamma   90.00
#
_symmetry.space_group_name_H-M   'P 1'
#
loop_
_entity.id
_entity.type
_entity.pdbx_description
1 polymer ?
#
loop_
_entity_poly.entity_id
_entity_poly.type
_entity_poly.pdbx_seq_one_letter_code
_entity_poly.pdbx_strand_id
1 'polypeptide(L)'
;APHRPTVGALPVDPDDNVVAVFSGAVRKGRWRAGRRIHAYAVFGSVEIDLSEALFDHQQVVVKSFAIFGSVEIRVPENVSLRGTGSGVLGSFEVDTLDSGDPQAPIVYVDGWAVLGSVEARPRRGKVVADILDRVERKVDRSLRKHLGH
;
A
#
# COMPACT_ATOMS: atom_id res chain seq x y z
N ALA A 1 -12.87 8.13 -14.84
CA ALA A 1 -12.47 7.58 -13.53
C ALA A 1 -13.52 7.97 -12.49
N PRO A 2 -13.93 7.07 -11.58
CA PRO A 2 -14.85 7.43 -10.52
C PRO A 2 -14.28 8.55 -9.64
N HIS A 3 -15.15 9.44 -9.19
CA HIS A 3 -14.78 10.62 -8.41
C HIS A 3 -14.30 10.21 -7.01
N ARG A 4 -13.30 10.95 -6.51
CA ARG A 4 -12.89 10.91 -5.10
C ARG A 4 -14.14 10.99 -4.21
N PRO A 5 -14.21 10.24 -3.10
CA PRO A 5 -15.34 10.36 -2.19
C PRO A 5 -15.50 11.82 -1.78
N THR A 6 -16.70 12.38 -1.99
CA THR A 6 -17.02 13.75 -1.60
C THR A 6 -16.81 13.90 -0.10
N VAL A 7 -16.33 15.07 0.34
CA VAL A 7 -16.20 15.39 1.76
C VAL A 7 -17.55 15.14 2.46
N GLY A 8 -17.57 14.30 3.49
CA GLY A 8 -18.79 13.86 4.20
C GLY A 8 -19.33 12.47 3.78
N ALA A 9 -18.87 11.88 2.68
CA ALA A 9 -19.27 10.54 2.27
C ALA A 9 -18.62 9.43 3.11
N LEU A 10 -17.48 9.71 3.76
CA LEU A 10 -16.74 8.78 4.61
C LEU A 10 -16.90 9.15 6.09
N PRO A 11 -16.84 8.16 7.00
CA PRO A 11 -16.81 8.44 8.44
C PRO A 11 -15.69 9.43 8.78
N VAL A 12 -15.96 10.34 9.71
CA VAL A 12 -14.95 11.30 10.20
C VAL A 12 -13.88 10.56 10.99
N ASP A 13 -14.34 9.67 11.87
CA ASP A 13 -13.51 8.81 12.69
C ASP A 13 -12.97 7.63 11.87
N PRO A 14 -11.71 7.21 12.11
CA PRO A 14 -11.15 6.04 11.50
C PRO A 14 -11.83 4.76 12.01
N ASP A 15 -12.08 3.83 11.10
CA ASP A 15 -12.45 2.46 11.44
C ASP A 15 -11.22 1.71 12.00
N ASP A 16 -10.02 2.06 11.52
CA ASP A 16 -8.75 1.44 11.90
C ASP A 16 -7.65 2.47 12.16
N ASN A 17 -6.88 2.25 13.22
CA ASN A 17 -5.70 3.05 13.57
C ASN A 17 -4.46 2.16 13.68
N VAL A 18 -3.38 2.54 12.99
CA VAL A 18 -2.07 1.91 13.10
C VAL A 18 -1.05 3.01 13.43
N VAL A 19 -0.52 2.97 14.65
CA VAL A 19 0.30 4.06 15.20
C VAL A 19 1.62 3.50 15.71
N ALA A 20 2.71 4.16 15.34
CA ALA A 20 4.05 3.90 15.85
C ALA A 20 4.70 5.20 16.29
N VAL A 21 5.12 5.26 17.56
CA VAL A 21 5.88 6.38 18.14
C VAL A 21 7.13 5.79 18.76
N PHE A 22 8.32 6.19 18.29
CA PHE A 22 9.61 5.58 18.68
C PHE A 22 9.63 4.05 18.57
N SER A 23 8.93 3.50 17.58
CA SER A 23 8.65 2.07 17.45
C SER A 23 8.28 1.68 16.01
N GLY A 24 7.90 0.42 15.80
CA GLY A 24 7.32 -0.07 14.55
C GLY A 24 5.95 -0.69 14.79
N ALA A 25 5.03 -0.53 13.83
CA ALA A 25 3.72 -1.18 13.83
C ALA A 25 3.44 -1.83 12.47
N VAL A 26 2.89 -3.05 12.49
CA VAL A 26 2.59 -3.82 11.27
C VAL A 26 1.16 -4.31 11.30
N ARG A 27 0.42 -4.06 10.22
CA ARG A 27 -0.93 -4.58 9.98
C ARG A 27 -0.91 -5.41 8.70
N LYS A 28 -0.99 -6.73 8.82
CA LYS A 28 -0.91 -7.67 7.69
C LYS A 28 -1.86 -8.86 7.84
N GLY A 29 -2.05 -9.60 6.77
CA GLY A 29 -2.87 -10.82 6.72
C GLY A 29 -4.32 -10.53 6.35
N ARG A 30 -5.21 -11.50 6.61
CA ARG A 30 -6.62 -11.41 6.22
C ARG A 30 -7.44 -10.67 7.25
N TRP A 31 -7.88 -9.46 6.91
CA TRP A 31 -8.75 -8.63 7.74
C TRP A 31 -9.68 -7.76 6.87
N ARG A 32 -10.80 -7.28 7.42
CA ARG A 32 -11.71 -6.39 6.68
C ARG A 32 -11.18 -4.96 6.74
N ALA A 33 -10.82 -4.40 5.60
CA ALA A 33 -10.37 -3.03 5.51
C ALA A 33 -11.54 -2.07 5.79
N GLY A 34 -11.42 -1.25 6.83
CA GLY A 34 -12.35 -0.17 7.07
C GLY A 34 -12.38 0.86 5.95
N ARG A 35 -13.41 1.70 5.93
CA ARG A 35 -13.57 2.79 4.94
C ARG A 35 -12.51 3.86 5.15
N ARG A 36 -12.04 4.03 6.38
CA ARG A 36 -11.01 5.02 6.75
C ARG A 36 -9.99 4.39 7.69
N ILE A 37 -8.74 4.33 7.22
CA ILE A 37 -7.59 3.80 7.96
C ILE A 37 -6.63 4.96 8.24
N HIS A 38 -6.15 5.08 9.46
CA HIS A 38 -5.12 6.06 9.82
C HIS A 38 -3.80 5.36 10.12
N ALA A 39 -2.72 5.84 9.51
CA ALA A 39 -1.36 5.35 9.64
C ALA A 39 -0.45 6.49 10.09
N TYR A 40 0.04 6.41 11.34
CA TYR A 40 0.86 7.46 11.95
C TYR A 40 2.20 6.90 12.39
N ALA A 41 3.29 7.42 11.83
CA ALA A 41 4.66 7.07 12.20
C ALA A 41 5.40 8.33 12.68
N VAL A 42 5.81 8.36 13.94
CA VAL A 42 6.60 9.45 14.52
C VAL A 42 7.88 8.85 15.11
N PHE A 43 9.04 9.17 14.52
CA PHE A 43 10.32 8.51 14.85
C PHE A 43 10.23 6.97 14.79
N GLY A 44 9.58 6.44 13.76
CA GLY A 44 9.24 5.02 13.70
C GLY A 44 8.76 4.60 12.31
N SER A 45 8.17 3.41 12.22
CA SER A 45 7.63 2.88 10.98
C SER A 45 6.24 2.26 11.14
N VAL A 46 5.42 2.41 10.10
CA VAL A 46 4.13 1.72 9.96
C VAL A 46 4.11 0.96 8.65
N GLU A 47 3.83 -0.34 8.70
CA GLU A 47 3.59 -1.16 7.52
C GLU A 47 2.12 -1.62 7.50
N ILE A 48 1.39 -1.29 6.44
CA ILE A 48 0.03 -1.77 6.20
C ILE A 48 0.03 -2.60 4.92
N ASP A 49 -0.23 -3.89 5.07
CA ASP A 49 -0.39 -4.82 3.97
C ASP A 49 -1.86 -5.19 3.79
N LEU A 50 -2.46 -4.62 2.74
CA LEU A 50 -3.82 -4.90 2.30
C LEU A 50 -3.88 -6.01 1.26
N SER A 51 -2.77 -6.66 0.89
CA SER A 51 -2.75 -7.68 -0.17
C SER A 51 -3.63 -8.90 0.14
N GLU A 52 -3.90 -9.17 1.42
CA GLU A 52 -4.80 -10.23 1.89
C GLU A 52 -6.11 -9.68 2.48
N ALA A 53 -6.33 -8.36 2.42
CA ALA A 53 -7.48 -7.72 3.02
C ALA A 53 -8.78 -8.01 2.24
N LEU A 54 -9.89 -7.99 2.97
CA LEU A 54 -11.24 -8.04 2.42
C LEU A 54 -11.78 -6.63 2.32
N PHE A 55 -12.11 -6.21 1.10
CA PHE A 55 -12.67 -4.90 0.82
C PHE A 55 -14.19 -4.99 0.76
N ASP A 56 -14.86 -4.62 1.86
CA ASP A 56 -16.32 -4.57 1.92
C ASP A 56 -16.89 -3.25 1.37
N HIS A 57 -15.99 -2.36 0.90
CA HIS A 57 -16.31 -1.03 0.44
C HIS A 57 -15.61 -0.74 -0.88
N GLN A 58 -16.30 -0.08 -1.82
CA GLN A 58 -15.71 0.35 -3.10
C GLN A 58 -14.60 1.40 -2.93
N GLN A 59 -14.59 2.13 -1.81
CA GLN A 59 -13.65 3.22 -1.57
C GLN A 59 -13.11 3.10 -0.15
N VAL A 60 -11.78 2.99 -0.04
CA VAL A 60 -11.03 2.97 1.21
C VAL A 60 -10.05 4.13 1.18
N VAL A 61 -10.01 4.93 2.25
CA VAL A 61 -9.07 6.04 2.39
C VAL A 61 -8.07 5.71 3.50
N VAL A 62 -6.79 5.72 3.14
CA VAL A 62 -5.68 5.65 4.09
C VAL A 62 -5.14 7.06 4.29
N LYS A 63 -5.26 7.58 5.52
CA LYS A 63 -4.58 8.80 5.95
C LYS A 63 -3.21 8.43 6.50
N SER A 64 -2.15 8.86 5.84
CA SER A 64 -0.77 8.51 6.19
C SER A 64 0.03 9.74 6.60
N PHE A 65 0.61 9.73 7.79
CA PHE A 65 1.50 10.78 8.25
C PHE A 65 2.78 10.18 8.81
N ALA A 66 3.91 10.59 8.24
CA ALA A 66 5.23 10.20 8.70
C ALA A 66 6.01 11.44 9.14
N ILE A 67 6.53 11.46 10.37
CA ILE A 67 7.38 12.52 10.89
C ILE A 67 8.67 11.85 11.40
N PHE A 68 9.82 12.12 10.76
CA PHE A 68 11.07 11.41 11.05
C PHE A 68 10.94 9.88 11.00
N GLY A 69 10.12 9.36 10.09
CA GLY A 69 9.76 7.95 10.03
C GLY A 69 9.26 7.53 8.65
N SER A 70 8.66 6.35 8.58
CA SER A 70 8.11 5.81 7.33
C SER A 70 6.72 5.22 7.48
N VAL A 71 5.90 5.35 6.43
CA VAL A 71 4.65 4.61 6.27
C VAL A 71 4.70 3.87 4.94
N GLU A 72 4.59 2.55 4.98
CA GLU A 72 4.55 1.69 3.79
C GLU A 72 3.17 1.05 3.66
N ILE A 73 2.55 1.19 2.49
CA ILE A 73 1.23 0.66 2.19
C ILE A 73 1.33 -0.27 0.98
N ARG A 74 0.91 -1.52 1.14
CA ARG A 74 0.85 -2.52 0.06
C ARG A 74 -0.60 -2.84 -0.25
N VAL A 75 -0.96 -2.82 -1.53
CA VAL A 75 -2.30 -3.16 -2.02
C VAL A 75 -2.24 -4.31 -3.02
N PRO A 76 -3.28 -5.14 -3.15
CA PRO A 76 -3.28 -6.21 -4.14
C PRO A 76 -3.47 -5.64 -5.56
N GLU A 77 -3.13 -6.42 -6.59
CA GLU A 77 -3.20 -5.95 -7.99
C GLU A 77 -4.64 -5.82 -8.53
N ASN A 78 -5.64 -6.37 -7.82
CA ASN A 78 -7.04 -6.33 -8.22
C ASN A 78 -7.81 -5.10 -7.70
N VAL A 79 -7.12 -4.12 -7.10
CA VAL A 79 -7.69 -2.84 -6.67
C VAL A 79 -7.03 -1.69 -7.43
N SER A 80 -7.71 -0.54 -7.49
CA SER A 80 -7.08 0.69 -7.97
C SER A 80 -6.41 1.43 -6.80
N LEU A 81 -5.26 2.06 -7.05
CA LEU A 81 -4.48 2.84 -6.10
C LEU A 81 -4.30 4.27 -6.59
N ARG A 82 -4.66 5.25 -5.75
CA ARG A 82 -4.55 6.68 -6.03
C ARG A 82 -3.85 7.39 -4.87
N GLY A 83 -2.93 8.29 -5.18
CA GLY A 83 -2.20 9.07 -4.17
C GLY A 83 -2.53 10.56 -4.22
N THR A 84 -2.64 11.21 -3.07
CA THR A 84 -2.68 12.67 -2.97
C THR A 84 -1.97 13.11 -1.68
N GLY A 85 -0.73 13.54 -1.82
CA GLY A 85 0.07 13.94 -0.67
C GLY A 85 1.32 14.69 -1.06
N SER A 86 2.11 15.05 -0.07
CA SER A 86 3.36 15.79 -0.29
C SER A 86 4.42 15.44 0.75
N GLY A 87 5.68 15.52 0.34
CA GLY A 87 6.83 15.43 1.23
C GLY A 87 7.38 16.82 1.57
N VAL A 88 7.59 17.10 2.84
CA VAL A 88 8.32 18.27 3.33
C VAL A 88 9.68 17.78 3.84
N LEU A 89 10.74 18.04 3.06
CA LEU A 89 12.07 17.51 3.31
C LEU A 89 12.09 15.97 3.42
N GLY A 90 11.20 15.30 2.68
CA GLY A 90 10.98 13.86 2.66
C GLY A 90 10.31 13.45 1.34
N SER A 91 9.82 12.21 1.26
CA SER A 91 9.17 11.69 0.04
C SER A 91 7.73 11.24 0.29
N PHE A 92 6.89 11.45 -0.71
CA PHE A 92 5.55 10.88 -0.79
C PHE A 92 5.40 10.26 -2.18
N GLU A 93 5.38 8.94 -2.25
CA GLU A 93 5.38 8.18 -3.50
C GLU A 93 4.20 7.21 -3.53
N VAL A 94 3.45 7.23 -4.63
CA VAL A 94 2.36 6.30 -4.88
C VAL A 94 2.48 5.76 -6.29
N ASP A 95 2.73 4.46 -6.39
CA ASP A 95 2.74 3.75 -7.67
C ASP A 95 1.29 3.51 -8.09
N THR A 96 0.71 4.49 -8.78
CA THR A 96 -0.70 4.44 -9.17
C THR A 96 -1.02 3.17 -9.94
N LEU A 97 -2.14 2.55 -9.58
CA LEU A 97 -2.64 1.35 -10.21
C LEU A 97 -4.10 1.59 -10.58
N ASP A 98 -4.47 1.29 -11.82
CA ASP A 98 -5.87 1.23 -12.22
C ASP A 98 -6.22 -0.24 -12.48
N SER A 99 -7.19 -0.76 -11.73
CA SER A 99 -7.72 -2.09 -11.97
C SER A 99 -8.44 -2.15 -13.31
N GLY A 100 -8.31 -3.28 -14.01
CA GLY A 100 -9.06 -3.54 -15.25
C GLY A 100 -10.56 -3.72 -15.02
N ASP A 101 -10.99 -3.95 -13.77
CA ASP A 101 -12.40 -4.02 -13.39
C ASP A 101 -12.89 -2.64 -12.92
N PRO A 102 -13.87 -2.00 -13.63
CA PRO A 102 -14.45 -0.73 -13.21
C PRO A 102 -15.16 -0.75 -11.85
N GLN A 103 -15.52 -1.93 -11.33
CA GLN A 103 -16.15 -2.12 -10.02
C GLN A 103 -15.14 -2.51 -8.93
N ALA A 104 -13.84 -2.59 -9.25
CA ALA A 104 -12.82 -2.88 -8.27
C ALA A 104 -12.78 -1.82 -7.16
N PRO A 105 -12.49 -2.23 -5.91
CA PRO A 105 -12.21 -1.29 -4.84
C PRO A 105 -11.10 -0.31 -5.21
N ILE A 106 -11.19 0.90 -4.66
CA ILE A 106 -10.20 1.95 -4.85
C ILE A 106 -9.63 2.33 -3.48
N VAL A 107 -8.31 2.23 -3.36
CA VAL A 107 -7.56 2.70 -2.21
C VAL A 107 -7.00 4.08 -2.54
N TYR A 108 -7.43 5.08 -1.77
CA TYR A 108 -6.88 6.42 -1.80
C TYR A 108 -5.89 6.58 -0.65
N VAL A 109 -4.65 6.94 -0.95
CA VAL A 109 -3.64 7.28 0.05
C VAL A 109 -3.48 8.79 0.07
N ASP A 110 -3.87 9.39 1.19
CA ASP A 110 -3.75 10.82 1.41
C ASP A 110 -2.78 11.08 2.56
N GLY A 111 -1.87 12.03 2.43
CA GLY A 111 -0.92 12.21 3.51
C GLY A 111 0.20 13.19 3.32
N TRP A 112 1.05 13.23 4.33
CA TRP A 112 2.25 14.05 4.36
C TRP A 112 3.41 13.28 4.98
N ALA A 113 4.60 13.46 4.42
CA ALA A 113 5.84 12.98 4.99
C ALA A 113 6.70 14.18 5.36
N VAL A 114 7.06 14.35 6.64
CA VAL A 114 7.94 15.42 7.12
C VAL A 114 9.23 14.79 7.59
N LEU A 115 10.34 15.06 6.91
CA LEU A 115 11.65 14.46 7.21
C LEU A 115 11.59 12.92 7.25
N GLY A 116 10.77 12.32 6.39
CA GLY A 116 10.47 10.89 6.36
C GLY A 116 9.91 10.47 5.00
N SER A 117 9.24 9.32 4.97
CA SER A 117 8.64 8.79 3.73
C SER A 117 7.23 8.24 3.91
N VAL A 118 6.42 8.39 2.88
CA VAL A 118 5.20 7.61 2.68
C VAL A 118 5.30 6.94 1.31
N GLU A 119 5.16 5.63 1.28
CA GLU A 119 5.20 4.84 0.06
C GLU A 119 3.95 3.97 -0.05
N ALA A 120 3.27 4.01 -1.19
CA ALA A 120 2.19 3.07 -1.48
C ALA A 120 2.41 2.38 -2.82
N ARG A 121 2.48 1.05 -2.80
CA ARG A 121 2.77 0.25 -4.00
C ARG A 121 1.87 -0.98 -4.12
N PRO A 122 1.52 -1.39 -5.35
CA PRO A 122 0.97 -2.71 -5.60
C PRO A 122 1.91 -3.81 -5.10
N ARG A 123 1.33 -4.89 -4.59
CA ARG A 123 2.02 -6.12 -4.23
C ARG A 123 1.43 -7.25 -5.06
N ARG A 124 2.30 -7.90 -5.84
CA ARG A 124 1.97 -9.14 -6.56
C ARG A 124 1.44 -10.16 -5.56
N GLY A 125 0.31 -10.79 -5.91
CA GLY A 125 -0.23 -11.89 -5.11
C GLY A 125 0.80 -13.00 -4.94
N LYS A 126 0.81 -13.67 -3.78
CA LYS A 126 1.81 -14.71 -3.44
C LYS A 126 1.97 -15.76 -4.55
N VAL A 127 0.86 -16.21 -5.15
CA VAL A 127 0.87 -17.19 -6.26
C VAL A 127 1.63 -16.67 -7.48
N VAL A 128 1.40 -15.41 -7.88
CA VAL A 128 2.09 -14.81 -9.03
C VAL A 128 3.56 -14.62 -8.74
N ALA A 129 3.90 -14.14 -7.53
CA ALA A 129 5.29 -13.99 -7.10
C ALA A 129 6.04 -15.35 -7.09
N ASP A 130 5.43 -16.39 -6.56
CA ASP A 130 6.00 -17.74 -6.48
C ASP A 130 6.24 -18.35 -7.88
N ILE A 131 5.32 -18.11 -8.82
CA ILE A 131 5.46 -18.56 -10.21
C ILE A 131 6.63 -17.84 -10.89
N LEU A 132 6.70 -16.52 -10.76
CA LEU A 132 7.76 -15.72 -11.39
C LEU A 132 9.14 -16.08 -10.84
N ASP A 133 9.27 -16.17 -9.52
CA ASP A 133 10.52 -16.58 -8.88
C ASP A 133 10.96 -17.99 -9.34
N ARG A 134 10.00 -18.92 -9.51
CA ARG A 134 10.30 -20.25 -10.04
C ARG A 134 10.76 -20.23 -11.49
N VAL A 135 10.20 -19.35 -12.32
CA VAL A 135 10.61 -19.17 -13.72
C VAL A 135 12.01 -18.54 -13.79
N GLU A 136 12.25 -17.47 -13.06
CA GLU A 136 13.53 -16.74 -13.01
C GLU A 136 14.66 -17.69 -12.58
N ARG A 137 14.47 -18.43 -11.49
CA ARG A 137 15.46 -19.43 -11.03
C ARG A 137 15.74 -20.53 -12.06
N LYS A 138 14.78 -20.89 -12.91
CA LYS A 138 14.97 -21.89 -13.97
C LYS A 138 15.74 -21.31 -15.16
N VAL A 139 15.45 -20.07 -15.53
CA VAL A 139 16.17 -19.34 -16.59
C VAL A 139 17.63 -19.12 -16.20
N ASP A 140 17.89 -18.61 -14.99
CA ASP A 140 19.25 -18.38 -14.48
C ASP A 140 20.10 -19.65 -14.47
N ARG A 141 19.51 -20.77 -14.02
CA ARG A 141 20.18 -22.07 -14.03
C ARG A 141 20.51 -22.53 -15.45
N SER A 142 19.63 -22.27 -16.41
CA SER A 142 19.85 -22.60 -17.82
C SER A 142 20.96 -21.76 -18.43
N LEU A 143 20.98 -20.44 -18.16
CA LEU A 143 22.01 -19.52 -18.64
C LEU A 143 23.40 -19.86 -18.08
N ARG A 144 23.51 -20.11 -16.77
CA ARG A 144 24.77 -20.52 -16.13
C ARG A 144 25.34 -21.81 -16.73
N LYS A 145 24.48 -22.73 -17.17
CA LYS A 145 24.93 -23.98 -17.80
C LYS A 145 25.49 -23.77 -19.21
N HIS A 146 25.06 -22.73 -19.92
CA HIS A 146 25.50 -22.45 -21.30
C HIS A 146 26.68 -21.46 -21.38
N LEU A 147 26.90 -20.62 -20.36
CA LEU A 147 28.02 -19.67 -20.30
C LEU A 147 29.27 -20.23 -19.62
N GLY A 148 29.21 -21.45 -19.07
CA GLY A 148 30.34 -22.15 -18.44
C GLY A 148 31.11 -23.09 -19.37
N HIS A 149 31.00 -22.89 -20.70
CA HIS A 149 31.74 -23.61 -21.75
C HIS A 149 32.64 -22.66 -22.52
#